data_AF-A0A1I5VZ03-F1
#
_entry.id   AF-A0A1I5VZ03-F1
#
_cell.length_a   1.000
_cell.length_b   1.000
_cell.length_c   1.000
_cell.angle_alpha   90.00
_cell.angle_beta   90.00
_cell.angle_gamma   90.00
#
_symmetry.space_group_name_H-M   'P 1'
#
loop_
_entity.id
_entity.type
_entity.pdbx_description
1 polymer ?
#
loop_
_entity_poly.entity_id
_entity_poly.type
_entity_poly.pdbx_seq_one_letter_code
_entity_poly.pdbx_strand_id
1 'polypeptide(L)' 'MSFYKPNDDYRDILSLSRPEIKGHPKMDALTRAAQFSPFAALTGHADALEHTAEKRIHYYEENLYK' A
#
# COMPACT_ATOMS: atom_id res chain seq x y z
N MET A 1 27.67 -11.17 -5.55
CA MET A 1 27.16 -12.54 -5.40
C MET A 1 26.17 -12.54 -4.24
N SER A 2 24.87 -12.66 -4.49
CA SER A 2 23.86 -12.60 -3.43
C SER A 2 23.80 -13.93 -2.69
N PHE A 3 24.05 -13.92 -1.37
CA PHE A 3 23.91 -15.07 -0.47
C PHE A 3 22.47 -15.24 0.03
N TYR A 4 21.47 -15.10 -0.85
CA TYR A 4 20.11 -15.46 -0.48
C TYR A 4 19.96 -16.96 -0.64
N LYS A 5 20.05 -17.69 0.46
CA LYS A 5 19.65 -19.09 0.54
C LYS A 5 18.15 -19.07 0.85
N PRO A 6 17.26 -19.46 -0.08
CA PRO A 6 15.85 -19.54 0.24
C PRO A 6 15.68 -20.56 1.37
N ASN A 7 15.09 -20.13 2.49
CA ASN A 7 14.67 -21.08 3.51
C ASN A 7 13.53 -21.91 2.92
N ASP A 8 13.80 -23.19 2.71
CA ASP A 8 12.83 -24.18 2.21
C ASP A 8 11.90 -24.69 3.32
N ASP A 9 11.96 -24.07 4.50
CA ASP A 9 11.31 -24.47 5.76
C ASP A 9 9.77 -24.49 5.74
N TYR A 10 9.15 -24.13 4.62
CA TYR A 10 7.69 -24.05 4.47
C TYR A 10 7.16 -24.73 3.20
N ARG A 11 7.98 -25.51 2.51
CA ARG A 11 7.59 -26.19 1.25
C ARG A 11 6.42 -27.15 1.44
N ASP A 12 6.30 -27.73 2.62
CA ASP A 12 5.22 -28.63 3.05
C ASP A 12 3.87 -27.93 3.19
N ILE A 13 3.85 -26.63 3.47
CA ILE A 13 2.62 -25.84 3.65
C ILE A 13 2.31 -24.85 2.52
N LEU A 14 3.26 -24.58 1.62
CA LEU A 14 3.14 -23.53 0.60
C LEU A 14 2.00 -23.77 -0.40
N SER A 15 1.73 -25.04 -0.74
CA SER A 15 0.70 -25.44 -1.69
C SER A 15 -0.64 -25.81 -1.03
N LEU A 16 -0.75 -25.71 0.29
CA LEU A 16 -1.97 -26.06 1.00
C LEU A 16 -3.06 -25.02 0.73
N SER A 17 -4.29 -25.50 0.55
CA SER A 17 -5.44 -24.61 0.52
C SER A 17 -5.63 -23.95 1.87
N ARG A 18 -6.17 -22.73 1.87
CA ARG A 18 -6.46 -22.01 3.11
C ARG A 18 -7.51 -22.80 3.92
N PRO A 19 -7.26 -23.09 5.21
CA PRO A 19 -8.16 -23.90 6.01
C PRO A 19 -9.51 -23.20 6.23
N GLU A 20 -10.58 -23.99 6.23
CA GLU A 20 -11.93 -23.52 6.57
C GLU A 20 -12.26 -23.94 8.01
N ILE A 21 -12.56 -22.96 8.86
CA ILE A 21 -12.86 -23.19 10.28
C ILE A 21 -14.38 -23.14 10.45
N LYS A 22 -14.96 -24.22 10.98
CA LYS A 22 -16.39 -24.28 11.28
C LYS A 22 -16.76 -23.20 12.30
N GLY A 23 -17.86 -22.49 12.05
CA GLY A 23 -18.35 -21.42 12.93
C GLY A 23 -17.65 -20.07 12.77
N HIS A 24 -16.60 -19.99 11.95
CA HIS A 24 -15.91 -18.73 11.65
C HIS A 24 -16.00 -18.42 10.15
N PRO A 25 -17.16 -17.94 9.67
CA PRO A 25 -17.32 -17.56 8.27
C PRO A 25 -16.35 -16.44 7.90
N LYS A 26 -15.93 -16.42 6.63
CA LYS A 26 -15.09 -15.33 6.11
C LYS A 26 -15.87 -14.01 6.17
N MET A 27 -15.20 -12.95 6.58
CA MET A 27 -15.75 -11.60 6.57
C MET A 27 -16.04 -11.16 5.12
N ASP A 28 -17.19 -10.52 4.89
CA ASP A 28 -17.58 -9.99 3.57
C ASP A 28 -16.58 -8.95 3.05
N ALA A 29 -16.45 -8.85 1.72
CA ALA A 29 -15.50 -7.95 1.08
C ALA A 29 -15.74 -6.47 1.43
N LEU A 30 -17.00 -6.04 1.52
CA LEU A 30 -17.34 -4.67 1.88
C LEU A 30 -16.97 -4.37 3.34
N THR A 31 -17.26 -5.31 4.25
CA THR A 31 -16.88 -5.18 5.66
C THR A 31 -15.36 -5.12 5.83
N ARG A 32 -14.61 -5.91 5.06
CA ARG A 32 -13.14 -5.82 5.02
C ARG A 32 -12.68 -4.43 4.54
N ALA A 33 -13.26 -3.89 3.48
CA ALA A 33 -12.89 -2.56 2.96
C ALA A 33 -13.21 -1.44 3.95
N ALA A 34 -14.33 -1.52 4.66
CA ALA A 34 -14.74 -0.53 5.64
C ALA A 34 -13.72 -0.34 6.78
N GLN A 35 -13.00 -1.39 7.17
CA GLN A 35 -11.93 -1.30 8.18
C GLN A 35 -10.80 -0.34 7.75
N PHE A 36 -10.57 -0.21 6.44
CA PHE A 36 -9.54 0.66 5.87
C PHE A 36 -10.08 2.00 5.36
N SER A 37 -11.40 2.24 5.42
CA SER A 37 -12.01 3.50 4.97
C SER A 37 -11.45 4.75 5.67
N PRO A 38 -11.07 4.74 6.97
CA PRO A 38 -10.48 5.91 7.63
C PRO A 38 -9.18 6.40 6.98
N PHE A 39 -8.49 5.53 6.24
CA PHE A 39 -7.22 5.86 5.57
C PHE A 39 -7.38 6.16 4.09
N ALA A 40 -8.60 6.19 3.55
CA ALA A 40 -8.84 6.45 2.13
C ALA A 40 -8.26 7.79 1.67
N ALA A 41 -8.22 8.79 2.56
CA ALA A 41 -7.65 10.11 2.29
C ALA A 41 -6.12 10.12 2.07
N LEU A 42 -5.41 9.06 2.47
CA LEU A 42 -3.97 8.92 2.21
C LEU A 42 -3.68 8.55 0.75
N THR A 43 -4.66 8.00 0.05
CA THR A 43 -4.54 7.72 -1.39
C THR A 43 -4.41 9.03 -2.14
N GLY A 44 -3.34 9.20 -2.93
CA GLY A 44 -3.05 10.46 -3.64
C GLY A 44 -2.40 11.56 -2.79
N HIS A 45 -2.08 11.28 -1.52
CA HIS A 45 -1.38 12.25 -0.67
C HIS A 45 0.04 12.54 -1.20
N ALA A 46 0.73 11.52 -1.73
CA ALA A 46 2.05 11.69 -2.35
C ALA A 46 1.99 12.64 -3.56
N ASP A 47 1.03 12.43 -4.46
CA ASP A 47 0.80 13.28 -5.63
C ASP A 47 0.49 14.73 -5.23
N ALA A 48 -0.29 14.92 -4.15
CA ALA A 48 -0.57 16.25 -3.61
C ALA A 48 0.69 16.96 -3.07
N LEU A 49 1.62 16.23 -2.45
CA LEU A 49 2.90 16.78 -2.01
C LEU A 49 3.78 17.19 -3.19
N GLU A 50 3.86 16.34 -4.22
CA GLU A 50 4.64 16.61 -5.44
C GLU A 50 4.12 17.87 -6.14
N HIS A 51 2.82 17.96 -6.41
CA HIS A 51 2.21 19.13 -7.03
C HIS A 51 2.38 20.41 -6.20
N THR A 52 2.40 20.30 -4.87
CA THR A 52 2.68 21.44 -3.99
C THR A 52 4.15 21.89 -4.10
N ALA A 53 5.08 20.96 -4.23
CA ALA A 53 6.49 21.26 -4.47
C ALA A 53 6.72 21.91 -5.83
N GLU A 54 6.08 21.41 -6.88
CA GLU A 54 6.12 21.98 -8.24
C GLU A 54 5.60 23.42 -8.27
N LYS A 55 4.42 23.67 -7.70
CA LYS A 55 3.86 25.03 -7.58
C LYS A 55 4.82 25.98 -6.86
N ARG A 56 5.49 25.49 -5.82
CA ARG A 56 6.48 26.27 -5.08
C ARG A 56 7.70 26.59 -5.95
N ILE A 57 8.21 25.64 -6.73
CA ILE A 57 9.32 25.87 -7.66
C ILE A 57 8.92 26.90 -8.71
N HIS A 58 7.76 26.71 -9.35
CA HIS A 58 7.23 27.63 -10.36
C HIS A 58 7.07 29.05 -9.82
N TYR A 59 6.57 29.20 -8.58
CA TYR A 59 6.49 30.49 -7.92
C TYR A 59 7.87 31.16 -7.80
N TYR A 60 8.92 30.42 -7.44
CA TYR A 60 10.26 31.00 -7.40
C TYR A 60 10.76 31.35 -8.80
N GLU A 61 10.61 30.48 -9.79
CA GLU A 61 11.04 30.76 -11.18
C GLU A 61 10.36 32.02 -11.76
N GLU A 62 9.05 32.19 -11.57
CA GLU A 62 8.33 33.37 -12.09
C GLU A 62 8.69 34.68 -11.39
N ASN A 63 9.11 34.63 -10.12
CA ASN A 63 9.39 35.81 -9.31
C ASN A 63 10.88 36.15 -9.20
N LEU A 64 11.80 35.21 -9.51
CA LEU A 64 13.25 35.44 -9.43
C LEU A 64 13.86 36.00 -10.73
N TYR A 65 13.15 35.92 -11.87
CA TYR A 65 13.59 36.40 -13.18
C TYR A 65 12.77 37.59 -13.73
N LYS A 66 12.03 38.28 -12.85
CA LYS A 66 11.46 39.62 -13.10
C LYS A 66 12.31 40.67 -12.41
#